data_AF-A0A522TBY2-F1
#
_entry.id   AF-A0A522TBY2-F1
#
_cell.length_a   1.000
_cell.length_b   1.000
_cell.length_c   1.000
_cell.angle_alpha   90.00
_cell.angle_beta   90.00
_cell.angle_gamma   90.00
#
_symmetry.space_group_name_H-M   'P 1'
#
loop_
_entity.id
_entity.type
_entity.pdbx_description
1 polymer ?
#
loop_
_entity_poly.entity_id
_entity_poly.type
_entity_poly.pdbx_seq_one_letter_code
_entity_poly.pdbx_strand_id
1 'polypeptide(L)'
;MSEAKTISLTLPAETLARAEALAKRESRTIGELVRDALRQYERKRLWAAANHYGRSRAAAAGIEASEVERLIGDYRREKRTRARPKK
;
A
#
# COMPACT_ATOMS: atom_id res chain seq x y z
N MET A 1 -6.05 15.68 16.89
CA MET A 1 -4.60 15.84 16.66
C MET A 1 -3.92 14.59 17.19
N SER A 2 -3.09 13.91 16.39
CA SER A 2 -2.34 12.74 16.87
C SER A 2 -1.21 13.18 17.80
N GLU A 3 -1.14 12.61 19.00
CA GLU A 3 -0.09 12.87 19.99
C GLU A 3 1.25 12.31 19.49
N ALA A 4 2.32 13.12 19.55
CA ALA A 4 3.67 12.66 19.25
C ALA A 4 4.37 12.22 20.54
N LYS A 5 4.92 11.00 20.55
CA LYS A 5 5.72 10.47 21.67
C LYS A 5 7.16 10.27 21.23
N THR A 6 8.10 10.68 22.08
CA THR A 6 9.52 10.44 21.87
C THR A 6 9.84 8.98 22.18
N ILE A 7 10.62 8.36 21.30
CA ILE A 7 11.14 7.01 21.47
C ILE A 7 12.66 7.04 21.39
N SER A 8 13.33 6.18 22.17
CA SER A 8 14.76 5.90 22.00
C SER A 8 14.91 4.65 21.15
N LEU A 9 15.77 4.69 20.14
CA LEU A 9 16.01 3.60 19.21
C LEU A 9 17.50 3.47 18.92
N THR A 10 17.99 2.23 18.92
CA THR A 10 19.39 1.92 18.64
C THR A 10 19.54 1.50 17.18
N LEU A 11 20.54 2.07 16.49
CA LEU A 11 20.88 1.71 15.11
C LEU A 11 22.39 1.43 15.03
N PRO A 12 22.82 0.50 14.14
CA PRO A 12 24.23 0.41 13.78
C PRO A 12 24.75 1.76 13.27
N ALA A 13 25.97 2.14 13.66
CA ALA A 13 26.55 3.45 13.35
C ALA A 13 26.51 3.77 11.84
N GLU A 14 26.82 2.79 11.00
CA GLU A 14 26.77 2.94 9.54
C GLU A 14 25.34 3.23 9.04
N THR A 15 24.32 2.62 9.66
CA THR A 15 22.92 2.84 9.29
C THR A 15 22.45 4.24 9.70
N LEU A 16 22.85 4.71 10.88
CA LEU A 16 22.57 6.07 11.31
C LEU A 16 23.22 7.10 10.37
N ALA A 17 24.50 6.92 10.02
CA ALA A 17 25.20 7.82 9.11
C ALA A 17 24.52 7.92 7.73
N ARG A 18 24.04 6.79 7.19
CA ARG A 18 23.26 6.77 5.94
C ARG A 18 21.91 7.49 6.07
N ALA A 19 21.22 7.29 7.19
CA ALA A 19 19.94 7.96 7.47
C ALA A 19 20.12 9.49 7.58
N GLU A 20 21.18 9.95 8.25
CA GLU A 20 21.53 11.37 8.37
C GLU A 20 21.85 12.01 7.02
N ALA A 21 22.67 11.35 6.20
CA ALA A 21 22.98 11.82 4.85
C ALA A 21 21.71 11.92 3.99
N LEU A 22 20.82 10.93 4.07
CA LEU A 22 19.56 10.91 3.33
C LEU A 22 18.63 12.04 3.78
N ALA A 23 18.41 12.17 5.09
CA ALA A 23 17.56 13.21 5.66
C ALA A 23 18.07 14.61 5.31
N LYS A 24 19.39 14.84 5.37
CA LYS A 24 20.02 16.09 4.96
C LYS A 24 19.81 16.40 3.49
N ARG A 25 19.96 15.41 2.60
CA ARG A 25 19.76 15.56 1.15
C ARG A 25 18.31 15.93 0.82
N GLU A 26 17.36 15.43 1.59
CA GLU A 26 15.92 15.67 1.39
C GLU A 26 15.38 16.86 2.19
N SER A 27 16.23 17.60 2.92
CA SER A 27 15.83 18.68 3.82
C SER A 27 14.78 18.23 4.85
N ARG A 28 14.98 17.05 5.43
CA ARG A 28 14.10 16.41 6.43
C ARG A 28 14.86 16.09 7.71
N THR A 29 14.12 15.86 8.78
CA THR A 29 14.64 15.32 10.05
C THR A 29 14.68 13.79 10.03
N ILE A 30 15.54 13.18 10.86
CA ILE A 30 15.57 11.72 11.06
C ILE A 30 14.19 11.19 11.49
N GLY A 31 13.49 11.90 12.37
CA GLY A 31 12.16 11.49 12.82
C GLY A 31 11.14 11.45 11.68
N GLU A 32 11.19 12.39 10.73
CA GLU A 32 10.33 12.36 9.54
C GLU A 32 10.66 11.18 8.63
N LEU A 33 11.95 10.94 8.40
CA LEU A 33 12.42 9.81 7.60
C LEU A 33 11.96 8.47 8.21
N VAL A 34 12.11 8.30 9.53
CA VAL A 34 11.68 7.08 10.24
C VAL A 34 10.16 6.90 10.17
N ARG A 35 9.38 7.97 10.34
CA ARG A 35 7.92 7.91 10.22
C ARG A 35 7.48 7.52 8.81
N ASP A 36 8.11 8.07 7.78
CA ASP A 36 7.78 7.69 6.41
C ASP A 36 8.19 6.25 6.10
N ALA A 37 9.37 5.81 6.56
CA ALA A 37 9.81 4.43 6.44
C ALA A 37 8.80 3.45 7.07
N LEU A 38 8.26 3.77 8.26
CA LEU A 38 7.22 2.97 8.89
C LEU A 38 5.94 2.90 8.04
N ARG A 39 5.47 4.05 7.52
CA ARG A 39 4.30 4.08 6.61
C ARG A 39 4.54 3.29 5.33
N GLN A 40 5.74 3.35 4.77
CA GLN A 40 6.10 2.54 3.59
C GLN A 40 6.09 1.05 3.91
N TYR A 41 6.62 0.65 5.08
CA TYR A 41 6.61 -0.73 5.54
C TYR A 41 5.19 -1.28 5.71
N GLU A 42 4.31 -0.54 6.38
CA GLU A 42 2.89 -0.90 6.56
C GLU A 42 2.17 -1.04 5.21
N ARG A 43 2.32 -0.05 4.32
CA ARG A 43 1.74 -0.11 2.97
C ARG A 43 2.20 -1.34 2.20
N LYS A 44 3.50 -1.65 2.24
CA LYS A 44 4.05 -2.84 1.56
C LYS A 44 3.43 -4.14 2.11
N ARG A 45 3.25 -4.24 3.43
CA ARG A 45 2.59 -5.39 4.08
C ARG A 45 1.14 -5.51 3.67
N LEU A 46 0.39 -4.40 3.66
CA LEU A 46 -1.00 -4.37 3.24
C LEU A 46 -1.14 -4.85 1.78
N TRP A 47 -0.33 -4.31 0.87
CA TRP A 47 -0.33 -4.72 -0.54
C TRP A 47 0.04 -6.19 -0.71
N ALA A 48 1.01 -6.70 0.05
CA ALA A 48 1.38 -8.12 0.01
C ALA A 48 0.20 -9.01 0.43
N ALA A 49 -0.52 -8.65 1.50
CA ALA A 49 -1.71 -9.38 1.95
C ALA A 49 -2.85 -9.32 0.92
N ALA A 50 -3.15 -8.13 0.39
CA ALA A 50 -4.17 -7.95 -0.64
C ALA A 50 -3.85 -8.75 -1.91
N ASN A 51 -2.60 -8.72 -2.36
CA ASN A 51 -2.15 -9.49 -3.52
C ASN A 51 -2.23 -11.00 -3.28
N HIS A 52 -1.85 -11.48 -2.10
CA HIS A 52 -1.99 -12.89 -1.75
C HIS A 52 -3.47 -13.31 -1.79
N TYR A 53 -4.35 -12.55 -1.14
CA TYR A 53 -5.79 -12.81 -1.17
C TYR A 53 -6.35 -12.80 -2.60
N GLY A 54 -6.01 -11.79 -3.40
CA GLY A 54 -6.46 -11.66 -4.77
C GLY A 54 -6.01 -12.82 -5.66
N ARG A 55 -4.74 -13.23 -5.57
CA ARG A 55 -4.20 -14.37 -6.33
C ARG A 55 -4.90 -15.67 -5.97
N SER A 56 -5.11 -15.95 -4.69
CA SER A 56 -5.82 -17.17 -4.27
C SER A 56 -7.26 -17.20 -4.78
N ARG A 57 -7.96 -16.05 -4.78
CA ARG A 57 -9.31 -15.94 -5.33
C ARG A 57 -9.36 -16.08 -6.84
N ALA A 58 -8.42 -15.46 -7.55
CA ALA A 58 -8.32 -15.57 -9.01
C ALA A 58 -8.05 -17.01 -9.44
N ALA A 59 -7.11 -17.70 -8.77
CA ALA A 59 -6.81 -19.10 -9.03
C ALA A 59 -8.03 -20.01 -8.78
N ALA A 60 -8.72 -19.82 -7.65
CA ALA A 60 -9.94 -20.59 -7.35
C ALA A 60 -11.09 -20.35 -8.34
N ALA A 61 -11.12 -19.17 -8.98
CA ALA A 61 -12.11 -18.80 -9.99
C ALA A 61 -11.64 -19.05 -11.43
N GLY A 62 -10.41 -19.53 -11.65
CA GLY A 62 -9.81 -19.73 -12.98
C GLY A 62 -9.66 -18.43 -13.79
N ILE A 63 -9.47 -17.28 -13.13
CA ILE A 63 -9.39 -15.97 -13.79
C ILE A 63 -7.94 -15.68 -14.16
N GLU A 64 -7.71 -15.43 -15.45
CA GLU A 64 -6.42 -14.98 -15.96
C GLU A 64 -6.28 -13.45 -15.94
N ALA A 65 -5.04 -12.97 -15.89
CA ALA A 65 -4.74 -11.54 -15.82
C ALA A 65 -5.29 -10.76 -17.02
N SER A 66 -5.29 -11.37 -18.21
CA SER A 66 -5.83 -10.79 -19.45
C SER A 66 -7.35 -10.57 -19.41
N GLU A 67 -8.07 -11.29 -18.55
CA GLU A 67 -9.52 -11.20 -18.46
C GLU A 67 -10.02 -10.08 -17.54
N VAL A 68 -9.13 -9.51 -16.73
CA VAL A 68 -9.48 -8.54 -15.68
C VAL A 68 -10.25 -7.34 -16.26
N GLU A 69 -9.80 -6.76 -17.37
CA GLU A 69 -10.46 -5.61 -17.98
C GLU A 69 -11.88 -5.93 -18.44
N ARG A 70 -12.06 -7.10 -19.07
CA ARG A 70 -13.38 -7.60 -19.50
C ARG A 70 -14.30 -7.79 -18.31
N LEU A 71 -13.85 -8.50 -17.27
CA LEU A 71 -14.64 -8.79 -16.07
C LEU A 71 -15.07 -7.51 -15.33
N ILE A 72 -14.19 -6.51 -15.22
CA ILE A 72 -14.52 -5.20 -14.64
C ILE A 72 -15.56 -4.48 -15.50
N GLY A 73 -15.41 -4.53 -16.82
CA GLY A 73 -16.37 -3.96 -17.77
C GLY A 73 -17.76 -4.58 -17.62
N ASP A 74 -17.83 -5.91 -17.60
CA ASP A 74 -19.06 -6.70 -17.44
C ASP A 74 -19.77 -6.33 -16.12
N TYR A 75 -19.03 -6.33 -15.01
CA TYR A 75 -19.54 -5.96 -13.69
C TYR A 75 -20.08 -4.52 -13.66
N ARG A 76 -19.34 -3.55 -14.22
CA ARG A 76 -19.77 -2.15 -14.27
C ARG A 76 -21.03 -1.96 -15.12
N ARG A 77 -21.15 -2.67 -16.25
CA ARG A 77 -22.36 -2.65 -17.08
C ARG A 77 -23.56 -3.21 -16.32
N GLU A 78 -23.38 -4.35 -15.66
CA GLU A 78 -24.42 -4.97 -14.83
C GLU A 78 -24.89 -4.06 -13.68
N LYS A 79 -23.95 -3.40 -12.99
CA LYS A 79 -24.28 -2.42 -11.93
C LYS A 79 -25.13 -1.26 -12.45
N ARG A 80 -24.83 -0.75 -13.65
CA ARG A 80 -25.60 0.35 -14.27
C ARG A 80 -26.99 -0.09 -14.71
N THR A 81 -27.14 -1.31 -15.25
CA THR A 81 -28.45 -1.83 -15.65
C THR A 81 -29.33 -2.11 -14.45
N ARG A 82 -28.78 -2.65 -13.35
CA ARG A 82 -29.50 -2.85 -12.09
C ARG A 82 -29.90 -1.53 -11.40
N ALA A 83 -29.11 -0.46 -11.57
CA ALA A 83 -29.39 0.85 -10.98
C ALA A 83 -30.42 1.68 -11.77
N ARG A 84 -30.76 1.29 -13.01
CA ARG A 84 -31.87 1.92 -13.75
C ARG A 84 -33.19 1.26 -13.32
N PRO A 85 -34.16 2.02 -12.78
CA PRO A 85 -35.48 1.45 -12.50
C PRO A 85 -36.12 0.98 -13.82
N LYS A 86 -36.76 -0.19 -13.81
CA LYS A 86 -37.60 -0.63 -14.94
C LYS A 86 -38.72 0.39 -15.09
N LYS A 87 -38.78 1.06 -16.24
CA LYS A 87 -39.96 1.82 -16.69
C LYS A 87 -41.07 0.85 -17.05
#